data_AF-A0A821ZYS6-F1
#
_entry.id   AF-A0A821ZYS6-F1
#
_cell.length_a   1.000
_cell.length_b   1.000
_cell.length_c   1.000
_cell.angle_alpha   90.00
_cell.angle_beta   90.00
_cell.angle_gamma   90.00
#
_symmetry.space_group_name_H-M   'P 1'
#
loop_
_entity.id
_entity.type
_entity.pdbx_description
1 polymer ?
#
loop_
_entity_poly.entity_id
_entity_poly.type
_entity_poly.pdbx_seq_one_letter_code
_entity_poly.pdbx_strand_id
1 'polypeptide(L)'
;MPGTTKKLLQGLLNKHREEQNVDVPFTKENTFLFDSEPFRYLALRKNGIQLDNEQTLSYIKSWDHSVKECTRLMAYIVTRPLHGISKTLSLNEAEQLIRKLSRPIAETARLIEENIQLAKECKEKVLSNSVIVSQGIPQNNAEVKRLRHPRTVCADKKCCRVIQDGNQQKLEYLSICHDVCYLKGVVQEKLSDPELEYCEAMDPDT
;
A
#
# COMPACT_ATOMS: atom_id res chain seq x y z
N MET A 1 37.97 -43.11 -5.89
CA MET A 1 37.49 -43.24 -4.50
C MET A 1 37.39 -41.84 -3.91
N PRO A 2 36.31 -41.48 -3.21
CA PRO A 2 36.21 -40.16 -2.60
C PRO A 2 37.32 -40.02 -1.56
N GLY A 3 38.19 -39.02 -1.74
CA GLY A 3 39.37 -38.80 -0.92
C GLY A 3 39.03 -38.26 0.48
N THR A 4 39.83 -37.30 0.94
CA THR A 4 39.70 -36.64 2.26
C THR A 4 38.31 -36.05 2.52
N THR A 5 37.59 -35.63 1.48
CA THR A 5 36.26 -35.01 1.57
C THR A 5 35.21 -35.94 2.21
N LYS A 6 35.34 -37.26 2.06
CA LYS A 6 34.39 -38.21 2.66
C LYS A 6 34.35 -38.10 4.19
N LYS A 7 35.53 -37.96 4.82
CA LYS A 7 35.63 -37.85 6.29
C LYS A 7 35.02 -36.55 6.80
N LEU A 8 35.24 -35.45 6.08
CA LEU A 8 34.66 -34.14 6.40
C LEU A 8 33.14 -34.18 6.32
N LEU A 9 32.60 -34.77 5.25
CA LEU A 9 31.16 -34.90 5.06
C LEU A 9 30.52 -35.77 6.14
N GLN A 10 31.15 -36.89 6.51
CA GLN A 10 30.67 -37.73 7.63
C GLN A 10 30.65 -36.96 8.96
N GLY A 11 31.68 -36.15 9.25
CA GLY A 11 31.69 -35.28 10.42
C GLY A 11 30.55 -34.27 10.43
N LEU A 12 30.26 -33.65 9.28
CA LEU A 12 29.15 -32.71 9.12
C LEU A 12 27.78 -33.38 9.33
N LEU A 13 27.59 -34.58 8.77
CA LEU A 13 26.34 -35.34 8.92
C LEU A 13 26.11 -35.75 10.38
N ASN A 14 27.16 -36.18 11.09
CA ASN A 14 27.08 -36.50 12.52
C ASN A 14 26.69 -35.27 13.35
N LYS A 15 27.32 -34.13 13.10
CA LYS A 15 26.97 -32.87 13.76
C LYS A 15 25.51 -32.46 13.48
N HIS A 16 25.06 -32.56 12.23
CA HIS A 16 23.68 -32.27 11.87
C HIS A 16 22.69 -33.20 12.60
N ARG A 17 23.02 -34.49 12.72
CA ARG A 17 22.22 -35.46 13.46
C ARG A 17 22.09 -35.08 14.94
N GLU A 18 23.17 -34.63 15.57
CA GLU A 18 23.17 -34.16 16.96
C GLU A 18 22.32 -32.89 17.14
N GLU A 19 22.42 -31.93 16.21
CA GLU A 19 21.75 -30.62 16.32
C GLU A 19 20.25 -30.68 15.97
N GLN A 20 19.88 -31.46 14.95
CA GLN A 20 18.53 -31.46 14.37
C GLN A 20 17.74 -32.74 14.68
N ASN A 21 18.37 -33.73 15.32
CA ASN A 21 17.79 -35.05 15.58
C ASN A 21 17.23 -35.74 14.31
N VAL A 22 17.79 -35.39 13.15
CA VAL A 22 17.46 -35.97 11.84
C VAL A 22 18.68 -36.68 11.30
N ASP A 23 18.54 -37.98 11.03
CA ASP A 23 19.59 -38.79 10.45
C ASP A 23 19.51 -38.77 8.91
N VAL A 24 20.60 -38.37 8.27
CA VAL A 24 20.75 -38.43 6.81
C VAL A 24 21.73 -39.56 6.52
N PRO A 25 21.27 -40.69 5.97
CA PRO A 25 22.14 -41.82 5.70
C PRO A 25 23.31 -41.41 4.81
N PHE A 26 24.48 -42.03 4.97
CA PHE A 26 25.61 -41.82 4.08
C PHE A 26 26.00 -43.14 3.41
N THR A 27 25.18 -43.55 2.45
CA THR A 27 25.30 -44.84 1.76
C THR A 27 25.55 -44.63 0.27
N LYS A 28 25.86 -45.72 -0.45
CA LYS A 28 26.11 -45.62 -1.90
C LYS A 28 24.87 -45.11 -2.63
N GLU A 29 23.68 -45.47 -2.16
CA GLU A 29 22.40 -45.17 -2.79
C GLU A 29 22.12 -43.67 -2.85
N ASN A 30 22.55 -42.90 -1.85
CA ASN A 30 22.27 -41.47 -1.73
C ASN A 30 23.51 -40.56 -1.75
N THR A 31 24.70 -41.14 -1.98
CA THR A 31 25.96 -40.40 -2.14
C THR A 31 26.36 -40.40 -3.60
N PHE A 32 26.47 -39.24 -4.24
CA PHE A 32 26.80 -39.10 -5.65
C PHE A 32 28.13 -38.35 -5.81
N LEU A 33 29.03 -38.88 -6.64
CA LEU A 33 30.38 -38.34 -6.79
C LEU A 33 30.59 -37.81 -8.20
N PHE A 34 30.82 -36.50 -8.29
CA PHE A 34 31.10 -35.81 -9.55
C PHE A 34 32.58 -35.56 -9.66
N ASP A 35 33.13 -35.83 -10.84
CA ASP A 35 34.51 -35.47 -11.15
C ASP A 35 34.57 -34.04 -11.72
N SER A 36 35.55 -33.27 -11.26
CA SER A 36 35.80 -31.90 -11.76
C SER A 36 36.68 -31.87 -13.01
N GLU A 37 37.33 -32.99 -13.31
CA GLU A 37 38.28 -33.13 -14.41
C GLU A 37 37.72 -32.77 -15.79
N PRO A 38 36.45 -33.07 -16.14
CA PRO A 38 35.91 -32.65 -17.44
C PRO A 38 35.80 -31.12 -17.62
N PHE A 39 35.54 -30.37 -16.55
CA PHE A 39 35.55 -28.90 -16.60
C PHE A 39 36.97 -28.38 -16.84
N ARG A 40 37.96 -29.02 -16.22
CA ARG A 40 39.37 -28.73 -16.45
C ARG A 40 39.77 -29.00 -17.90
N TYR A 41 39.33 -30.10 -18.49
CA TYR A 41 39.52 -30.40 -19.91
C TYR A 41 38.98 -29.27 -20.81
N LEU A 42 37.75 -28.81 -20.59
CA LEU A 42 37.15 -27.71 -21.36
C LEU A 42 37.97 -26.41 -21.24
N ALA A 43 38.44 -26.08 -20.04
CA ALA A 43 39.28 -24.91 -19.81
C ALA A 43 40.62 -25.01 -20.57
N LEU A 44 41.30 -26.16 -20.52
CA LEU A 44 42.56 -26.38 -21.23
C LEU A 44 42.37 -26.27 -22.76
N ARG A 45 41.31 -26.85 -23.30
CA ARG A 45 40.96 -26.75 -24.72
C ARG A 45 40.65 -25.32 -25.15
N LYS A 46 39.94 -24.54 -24.32
CA LYS A 46 39.67 -23.13 -24.58
C LYS A 46 40.95 -22.28 -24.64
N ASN A 47 41.97 -22.64 -23.85
CA ASN A 47 43.26 -21.95 -23.84
C ASN A 47 44.25 -22.49 -24.89
N GLY A 48 43.80 -23.37 -25.80
CA GLY A 48 44.66 -23.90 -26.87
C GLY A 48 45.73 -24.90 -26.41
N ILE A 49 45.61 -25.44 -25.20
CA ILE A 49 46.57 -26.42 -24.67
C ILE A 49 46.28 -27.79 -25.30
N GLN A 50 47.29 -28.36 -25.95
CA GLN A 50 47.27 -29.71 -26.51
C GLN A 50 47.45 -30.73 -25.39
N LEU A 51 46.60 -31.75 -25.36
CA LEU A 51 46.69 -32.87 -24.44
C LEU A 51 47.16 -34.09 -25.19
N ASP A 52 47.97 -34.92 -24.55
CA ASP A 52 48.32 -36.21 -25.13
C ASP A 52 47.13 -37.20 -25.08
N ASN A 53 47.30 -38.35 -25.73
CA ASN A 53 46.26 -39.36 -25.82
C ASN A 53 45.91 -39.96 -24.45
N GLU A 54 46.88 -40.10 -23.54
CA GLU A 54 46.67 -40.70 -22.21
C GLU A 54 45.86 -39.76 -21.32
N GLN A 55 46.23 -38.48 -21.31
CA GLN A 55 45.51 -37.41 -20.63
C GLN A 55 44.07 -37.31 -21.15
N THR A 56 43.89 -37.32 -22.48
CA THR A 56 42.56 -37.26 -23.10
C THR A 56 41.69 -38.44 -22.68
N LEU A 57 42.24 -39.66 -22.68
CA LEU A 57 41.51 -40.85 -22.22
C LEU A 57 41.15 -40.77 -20.73
N SER A 58 42.00 -40.19 -19.89
CA SER A 58 41.71 -39.95 -18.48
C SER A 58 40.50 -39.02 -18.31
N TYR A 59 40.47 -37.90 -19.03
CA TYR A 59 39.34 -36.96 -19.00
C TYR A 59 38.02 -37.59 -19.50
N ILE A 60 38.08 -38.43 -20.54
CA ILE A 60 36.90 -39.16 -21.05
C ILE A 60 36.36 -40.10 -19.96
N LYS A 61 37.22 -40.86 -19.29
CA LYS A 61 36.81 -41.76 -18.20
C LYS A 61 36.15 -40.99 -17.04
N SER A 62 36.71 -39.84 -16.67
CA SER A 62 36.15 -38.96 -15.64
C SER A 62 34.79 -38.37 -16.05
N TRP A 63 34.62 -38.02 -17.32
CA TRP A 63 33.34 -37.56 -17.86
C TRP A 63 32.28 -38.64 -17.79
N ASP A 64 32.58 -39.84 -18.31
CA ASP A 64 31.65 -40.97 -18.31
C ASP A 64 31.22 -41.35 -16.90
N HIS A 65 32.15 -41.30 -15.93
CA HIS A 65 31.82 -41.52 -14.52
C HIS A 65 30.83 -40.48 -13.98
N SER A 66 31.10 -39.19 -14.25
CA SER A 66 30.25 -38.09 -13.78
C SER A 66 28.85 -38.12 -14.40
N VAL A 67 28.75 -38.48 -15.69
CA VAL A 67 27.46 -38.65 -16.38
C VAL A 67 26.66 -39.80 -15.78
N LYS A 68 27.30 -40.94 -15.48
CA LYS A 68 26.65 -42.08 -14.81
C LYS A 68 26.14 -41.70 -13.42
N GLU A 69 26.95 -40.99 -12.64
CA GLU A 69 26.58 -40.54 -11.30
C GLU A 69 25.45 -39.48 -11.34
N CYS A 70 25.46 -38.57 -12.31
CA CYS A 70 24.37 -37.63 -12.55
C CYS A 70 23.06 -38.34 -12.90
N THR A 71 23.13 -39.30 -13.81
CA THR A 71 21.96 -40.11 -14.20
C THR A 71 21.38 -40.85 -12.99
N ARG A 72 22.25 -41.40 -12.14
CA ARG A 72 21.87 -42.06 -10.89
C ARG A 72 21.23 -41.09 -9.90
N LEU A 73 21.76 -39.87 -9.77
CA LEU A 73 21.17 -38.82 -8.95
C LEU A 73 19.76 -38.46 -9.43
N MET A 74 19.59 -38.24 -10.74
CA MET A 74 18.28 -37.89 -11.30
C MET A 74 17.26 -39.02 -11.09
N ALA A 75 17.64 -40.27 -11.35
CA ALA A 75 16.79 -41.43 -11.08
C ALA A 75 16.43 -41.54 -9.59
N TYR A 76 17.40 -41.29 -8.71
CA TYR A 76 17.15 -41.27 -7.27
C TYR A 76 16.15 -40.19 -6.90
N ILE A 77 16.30 -38.95 -7.37
CA ILE A 77 15.39 -37.82 -7.07
C ILE A 77 13.96 -38.13 -7.53
N VAL A 78 13.79 -38.63 -8.76
CA VAL A 78 12.45 -38.90 -9.34
C VAL A 78 11.71 -40.00 -8.59
N THR A 79 12.42 -40.97 -8.00
CA THR A 79 11.81 -42.07 -7.25
C THR A 79 11.49 -41.73 -5.79
N ARG A 80 11.95 -40.58 -5.28
CA ARG A 80 11.63 -40.17 -3.90
C ARG A 80 10.24 -39.55 -3.83
N PRO A 81 9.49 -39.82 -2.74
CA PRO A 81 8.21 -39.18 -2.53
C PRO A 81 8.44 -37.67 -2.50
N LEU A 82 7.72 -36.95 -3.35
CA LEU A 82 7.67 -35.50 -3.30
C LEU A 82 7.15 -35.15 -1.90
N HIS A 83 8.00 -34.53 -1.07
CA HIS A 83 7.50 -33.83 0.10
C HIS A 83 6.44 -32.83 -0.41
N GLY A 84 5.35 -32.61 0.34
CA GLY A 84 4.29 -31.71 -0.10
C GLY A 84 4.81 -30.28 -0.22
N ILE A 85 5.33 -29.93 -1.40
CA ILE A 85 5.99 -28.64 -1.71
C ILE A 85 5.07 -27.48 -1.31
N SER A 86 3.76 -27.66 -1.46
CA SER A 86 2.73 -26.72 -1.02
C SER A 86 2.85 -26.34 0.46
N LYS A 87 3.16 -27.28 1.37
CA LYS A 87 3.30 -27.00 2.80
C LYS A 87 4.57 -26.20 3.10
N THR A 88 5.69 -26.54 2.46
CA THR A 88 6.95 -25.82 2.63
C THR A 88 6.87 -24.41 2.03
N LEU A 89 6.23 -24.27 0.87
CA LEU A 89 5.99 -22.97 0.25
C LEU A 89 5.07 -22.12 1.12
N SER A 90 3.95 -22.68 1.60
CA SER A 90 3.01 -21.98 2.47
C SER A 90 3.66 -21.52 3.79
N LEU A 91 4.51 -22.35 4.41
CA LEU A 91 5.26 -21.95 5.61
C LEU A 91 6.23 -20.81 5.33
N ASN A 92 7.00 -20.89 4.23
CA ASN A 92 7.93 -19.83 3.85
C ASN A 92 7.21 -18.52 3.48
N GLU A 93 6.07 -18.61 2.78
CA GLU A 93 5.21 -17.46 2.47
C GLU A 93 4.65 -16.83 3.74
N ALA A 94 4.18 -17.63 4.69
CA ALA A 94 3.71 -17.16 5.99
C ALA A 94 4.83 -16.47 6.77
N GLU A 95 6.05 -17.05 6.80
CA GLU A 95 7.20 -16.44 7.44
C GLU A 95 7.56 -15.08 6.80
N GLN A 96 7.59 -15.01 5.47
CA GLN A 96 7.83 -13.77 4.74
C GLN A 96 6.76 -12.72 5.02
N LEU A 97 5.49 -13.13 5.09
CA LEU A 97 4.37 -12.24 5.42
C LEU A 97 4.52 -11.67 6.84
N ILE A 98 4.80 -12.52 7.83
CA ILE A 98 5.04 -12.08 9.21
C ILE A 98 6.17 -11.04 9.26
N ARG A 99 7.32 -11.35 8.63
CA ARG A 99 8.47 -10.42 8.58
C ARG A 99 8.11 -9.07 7.94
N LYS A 100 7.32 -9.08 6.86
CA LYS A 100 6.88 -7.86 6.17
C LYS A 100 5.86 -7.07 6.97
N LEU A 101 5.00 -7.73 7.74
CA LEU A 101 3.93 -7.10 8.52
C LEU A 101 4.40 -6.54 9.86
N SER A 102 5.46 -7.09 10.47
CA SER A 102 5.94 -6.63 11.78
C SER A 102 6.26 -5.12 11.82
N ARG A 103 6.91 -4.61 10.76
CA ARG A 103 7.26 -3.19 10.66
C ARG A 103 6.03 -2.26 10.55
N PRO A 104 5.12 -2.42 9.57
CA PRO A 104 3.96 -1.54 9.45
C PRO A 104 3.02 -1.63 10.66
N ILE A 105 2.92 -2.80 11.32
CA ILE A 105 2.16 -2.93 12.58
C ILE A 105 2.78 -2.05 13.67
N ALA A 106 4.10 -2.13 13.87
CA ALA A 106 4.79 -1.32 14.88
C ALA A 106 4.70 0.19 14.57
N GLU A 107 4.86 0.58 13.30
CA GLU A 107 4.72 1.97 12.87
C GLU A 107 3.30 2.49 13.09
N THR A 108 2.28 1.69 12.75
CA THR A 108 0.87 2.04 12.96
C THR A 108 0.54 2.19 14.45
N ALA A 109 1.02 1.26 15.29
CA ALA A 109 0.81 1.34 16.74
C ALA A 109 1.43 2.62 17.33
N ARG A 110 2.66 2.95 16.94
CA ARG A 110 3.34 4.19 17.35
C ARG A 110 2.56 5.44 16.92
N LEU A 111 2.10 5.50 15.67
CA LEU A 111 1.33 6.64 15.16
C LEU A 111 -0.01 6.81 15.90
N ILE A 112 -0.66 5.71 16.27
CA ILE A 112 -1.88 5.75 17.08
C ILE A 112 -1.58 6.36 18.46
N GLU A 113 -0.53 5.91 19.14
CA GLU A 113 -0.13 6.45 20.45
C GLU A 113 0.22 7.94 20.37
N GLU A 114 0.99 8.35 19.36
CA GLU A 114 1.35 9.75 19.12
C GLU A 114 0.11 10.62 18.89
N ASN A 115 -0.83 10.16 18.07
CA ASN A 115 -2.08 10.89 17.82
C ASN A 115 -2.94 11.01 19.09
N ILE A 116 -3.02 9.95 19.90
CA ILE A 116 -3.74 9.98 21.19
C ILE A 116 -3.08 11.01 22.12
N GLN A 117 -1.75 11.02 22.20
CA GLN A 117 -1.02 11.94 23.05
C GLN A 117 -1.20 13.40 22.61
N LEU A 118 -1.07 13.68 21.30
CA LEU A 118 -1.32 15.00 20.73
C LEU A 118 -2.76 15.48 20.99
N ALA A 119 -3.75 14.58 20.89
CA ALA A 119 -5.14 14.91 21.18
C ALA A 119 -5.35 15.27 22.66
N LYS A 120 -4.70 14.57 23.59
CA LYS A 120 -4.74 14.89 25.02
C LYS A 120 -4.10 16.26 25.30
N GLU A 121 -2.93 16.52 24.73
CA GLU A 121 -2.24 17.81 24.89
C GLU A 121 -3.05 18.96 24.32
N CYS A 122 -3.66 18.78 23.14
CA CYS A 122 -4.56 19.79 22.57
C CYS A 122 -5.77 20.04 23.47
N LYS A 123 -6.37 18.98 24.01
CA LYS A 123 -7.48 19.10 24.96
C LYS A 123 -7.07 19.88 26.21
N GLU A 124 -5.91 19.58 26.79
CA GLU A 124 -5.39 20.32 27.95
C GLU A 124 -5.12 21.79 27.62
N LYS A 125 -4.49 22.08 26.47
CA LYS A 125 -4.26 23.47 26.00
C LYS A 125 -5.57 24.25 25.82
N VAL A 126 -6.61 23.61 25.28
CA VAL A 126 -7.94 24.22 25.15
C VAL A 126 -8.57 24.48 26.53
N LEU A 127 -8.51 23.51 27.45
CA LEU A 127 -9.10 23.62 28.78
C LEU A 127 -8.35 24.59 29.71
N SER A 128 -7.04 24.74 29.53
CA SER A 128 -6.20 25.71 30.28
C SER A 128 -6.29 27.13 29.72
N ASN A 129 -6.76 27.30 28.49
CA ASN A 129 -7.02 28.60 27.91
C ASN A 129 -8.34 29.17 28.44
N SER A 130 -8.23 30.00 29.48
CA SER A 130 -9.36 30.62 30.16
C SER A 130 -10.27 31.43 29.22
N VAL A 131 -9.74 31.98 28.12
CA VAL A 131 -10.53 32.75 27.12
C VAL A 131 -11.45 31.82 26.33
N ILE A 132 -10.95 30.67 25.85
CA ILE A 132 -11.76 29.72 25.07
C ILE A 132 -12.82 29.04 25.96
N VAL A 133 -12.44 28.69 27.19
CA VAL A 133 -13.36 28.05 28.15
C VAL A 133 -14.44 29.02 28.65
N SER A 134 -14.11 30.30 28.84
CA SER A 134 -15.08 31.29 29.36
C SER A 134 -15.95 31.94 28.28
N GLN A 135 -15.43 32.16 27.07
CA GLN A 135 -16.17 32.86 26.00
C GLN A 135 -16.84 31.88 25.01
N GLY A 136 -16.51 30.59 25.08
CA GLY A 136 -16.98 29.60 24.11
C GLY A 136 -16.40 29.83 22.71
N ILE A 137 -16.66 28.89 21.80
CA ILE A 137 -16.31 29.07 20.40
C ILE A 137 -17.34 30.03 19.79
N PRO A 138 -16.94 31.16 19.18
CA PRO A 138 -17.88 32.09 18.57
C PRO A 138 -18.68 31.36 17.48
N GLN A 139 -19.98 31.20 17.71
CA GLN A 139 -20.92 30.66 16.74
C GLN A 139 -21.70 31.82 16.13
N ASN A 140 -21.61 31.94 14.81
CA ASN A 140 -22.52 32.81 14.05
C ASN A 140 -23.88 32.12 13.97
N ASN A 141 -24.75 32.41 14.91
CA ASN A 141 -26.13 31.95 14.89
C ASN A 141 -26.96 32.91 14.01
N ALA A 142 -27.50 32.39 12.90
CA ALA A 142 -28.45 33.11 12.07
C ALA A 142 -29.87 32.67 12.43
N GLU A 143 -30.74 33.63 12.74
CA GLU A 143 -32.17 33.38 12.94
C GLU A 143 -32.93 33.78 11.68
N VAL A 144 -33.70 32.84 11.11
CA VAL A 144 -34.56 33.12 9.96
C VAL A 144 -35.85 33.75 10.45
N LYS A 145 -35.98 35.06 10.29
CA LYS A 145 -37.23 35.78 10.57
C LYS A 145 -38.12 35.80 9.34
N ARG A 146 -39.29 35.16 9.43
CA ARG A 146 -40.31 35.28 8.40
C ARG A 146 -40.85 36.70 8.36
N LEU A 147 -40.86 37.29 7.17
CA LEU A 147 -41.48 38.59 6.94
C LEU A 147 -43.00 38.47 7.04
N ARG A 148 -43.66 39.55 7.49
CA ARG A 148 -45.13 39.61 7.61
C ARG A 148 -45.84 39.71 6.26
N HIS A 149 -45.14 40.26 5.28
CA HIS A 149 -45.64 40.51 3.93
C HIS A 149 -44.51 40.21 2.94
N PRO A 150 -44.83 39.80 1.71
CA PRO A 150 -43.83 39.65 0.67
C PRO A 150 -43.25 41.02 0.29
N ARG A 151 -41.97 41.01 -0.07
CA ARG A 151 -41.21 42.18 -0.52
C ARG A 151 -40.62 41.89 -1.89
N THR A 152 -40.39 42.91 -2.68
CA THR A 152 -39.66 42.76 -3.95
C THR A 152 -38.35 43.52 -3.90
N VAL A 153 -37.36 42.97 -4.59
CA VAL A 153 -36.03 43.52 -4.80
C VAL A 153 -35.67 43.30 -6.27
N CYS A 154 -34.90 44.20 -6.86
CA CYS A 154 -34.45 44.08 -8.23
C CYS A 154 -32.94 43.83 -8.30
N ALA A 155 -32.49 43.33 -9.46
CA ALA A 155 -31.07 43.09 -9.74
C ALA A 155 -30.37 44.31 -10.38
N ASP A 156 -30.96 45.50 -10.31
CA ASP A 156 -30.31 46.73 -10.78
C ASP A 156 -29.10 47.07 -9.90
N LYS A 157 -28.04 47.59 -10.52
CA LYS A 157 -26.79 47.95 -9.83
C LYS A 157 -26.96 49.02 -8.76
N LYS A 158 -28.05 49.80 -8.81
CA LYS A 158 -28.41 50.77 -7.76
C LYS A 158 -28.98 50.10 -6.51
N CYS A 159 -29.62 48.94 -6.66
CA CYS A 159 -30.33 48.24 -5.58
C CYS A 159 -29.60 47.01 -5.06
N CYS A 160 -28.58 46.50 -5.77
CA CYS A 160 -27.81 45.35 -5.36
C CYS A 160 -26.32 45.48 -5.72
N ARG A 161 -25.49 44.68 -5.05
CA ARG A 161 -24.08 44.49 -5.41
C ARG A 161 -23.74 43.01 -5.43
N VAL A 162 -22.77 42.63 -6.25
CA VAL A 162 -22.26 41.26 -6.29
C VAL A 162 -21.21 41.08 -5.19
N ILE A 163 -21.42 40.10 -4.31
CA ILE A 163 -20.48 39.69 -3.27
C ILE A 163 -19.92 38.31 -3.59
N GLN A 164 -18.70 38.06 -3.10
CA GLN A 164 -18.03 36.77 -3.25
C GLN A 164 -18.23 35.95 -1.98
N ASP A 165 -18.87 34.79 -2.10
CA ASP A 165 -19.09 33.83 -1.03
C ASP A 165 -18.34 32.52 -1.38
N GLY A 166 -17.08 32.44 -0.94
CA GLY A 166 -16.14 31.40 -1.34
C GLY A 166 -15.86 31.43 -2.85
N ASN A 167 -16.23 30.35 -3.54
CA ASN A 167 -16.10 30.22 -5.01
C ASN A 167 -17.37 30.64 -5.76
N GLN A 168 -18.41 31.14 -5.08
CA GLN A 168 -19.67 31.55 -5.70
C GLN A 168 -19.85 33.06 -5.65
N GLN A 169 -20.44 33.62 -6.70
CA GLN A 169 -20.92 35.01 -6.71
C GLN A 169 -22.39 35.02 -6.27
N LYS A 170 -22.72 35.88 -5.31
CA LYS A 170 -24.10 36.10 -4.83
C LYS A 170 -24.47 37.57 -4.95
N LEU A 171 -25.76 37.84 -5.14
CA LEU A 171 -26.29 39.20 -5.09
C LEU A 171 -26.66 39.54 -3.64
N GLU A 172 -26.10 40.64 -3.16
CA GLU A 172 -26.52 41.29 -1.91
C GLU A 172 -27.42 42.48 -2.26
N TYR A 173 -28.68 42.40 -1.84
CA TYR A 173 -29.66 43.47 -2.02
C TYR A 173 -29.45 44.55 -0.96
N LEU A 174 -29.16 45.78 -1.40
CA LEU A 174 -28.87 46.93 -0.54
C LEU A 174 -30.14 47.70 -0.17
N SER A 175 -31.16 47.63 -1.02
CA SER A 175 -32.43 48.34 -0.84
C SER A 175 -33.61 47.43 -1.14
N ILE A 176 -34.69 47.63 -0.42
CA ILE A 176 -35.99 47.02 -0.70
C ILE A 176 -36.69 47.88 -1.76
N CYS A 177 -37.08 47.30 -2.89
CA CYS A 177 -37.77 48.02 -3.97
C CYS A 177 -39.25 48.21 -3.65
N HIS A 178 -39.88 47.22 -3.01
CA HIS A 178 -41.25 47.31 -2.54
C HIS A 178 -41.41 46.59 -1.20
N ASP A 179 -41.74 47.32 -0.12
CA ASP A 179 -41.74 46.78 1.24
C ASP A 179 -43.01 45.98 1.61
N VAL A 180 -44.11 46.21 0.91
CA VAL A 180 -45.39 45.52 1.14
C VAL A 180 -46.06 45.22 -0.20
N CYS A 181 -45.77 44.04 -0.74
CA CYS A 181 -46.39 43.60 -1.97
C CYS A 181 -47.72 42.86 -1.70
N TYR A 182 -48.77 43.21 -2.44
CA TYR A 182 -50.10 42.58 -2.35
C TYR A 182 -50.36 41.56 -3.47
N LEU A 183 -49.39 41.33 -4.35
CA LEU A 183 -49.49 40.35 -5.42
C LEU A 183 -49.65 38.93 -4.85
N LYS A 184 -50.54 38.17 -5.48
CA LYS A 184 -50.83 36.77 -5.13
C LYS A 184 -50.33 35.88 -6.26
N GLY A 185 -49.78 34.72 -5.92
CA GLY A 185 -49.29 33.74 -6.90
C GLY A 185 -47.81 33.85 -7.26
N VAL A 186 -47.11 34.89 -6.78
CA VAL A 186 -45.65 35.01 -6.94
C VAL A 186 -44.93 34.01 -6.03
N VAL A 187 -44.05 33.19 -6.61
CA VAL A 187 -43.23 32.23 -5.85
C VAL A 187 -42.07 32.98 -5.16
N GLN A 188 -41.81 32.65 -3.89
CA GLN A 188 -40.71 33.24 -3.12
C GLN A 188 -39.34 32.92 -3.76
N GLU A 189 -38.41 33.89 -3.70
CA GLU A 189 -37.04 33.76 -4.21
C GLU A 189 -36.92 33.46 -5.73
N LYS A 190 -37.99 33.70 -6.51
CA LYS A 190 -37.97 33.52 -7.97
C LYS A 190 -37.67 34.84 -8.67
N LEU A 191 -36.58 34.86 -9.43
CA LEU A 191 -36.24 35.98 -10.31
C LEU A 191 -37.12 35.95 -11.56
N SER A 192 -37.55 37.14 -12.00
CA SER A 192 -38.32 37.35 -13.24
C SER A 192 -39.62 36.53 -13.31
N ASP A 193 -40.37 36.47 -12.21
CA ASP A 193 -41.72 35.89 -12.24
C ASP A 193 -42.67 36.80 -13.05
N PRO A 194 -43.41 36.27 -14.06
CA PRO A 194 -44.32 37.08 -14.87
C PRO A 194 -45.36 37.87 -14.07
N GLU A 195 -45.81 37.34 -12.92
CA GLU A 195 -46.81 38.01 -12.08
C GLU A 195 -46.27 39.28 -11.42
N LEU A 196 -44.94 39.50 -11.42
CA LEU A 196 -44.30 40.72 -10.91
C LEU A 196 -44.47 41.94 -11.84
N GLU A 197 -44.87 41.74 -13.09
CA GLU A 197 -45.17 42.83 -14.04
C GLU A 197 -46.27 43.75 -13.51
N TYR A 198 -47.22 43.20 -12.75
CA TYR A 198 -48.33 43.94 -12.16
C TYR A 198 -48.00 44.57 -10.80
N CYS A 199 -46.72 44.57 -10.41
CA CYS A 199 -46.28 45.21 -9.17
C CYS A 199 -46.19 46.72 -9.38
N GLU A 200 -46.82 47.50 -8.51
CA GLU A 200 -46.76 48.99 -8.54
C GLU A 200 -45.33 49.52 -8.56
N ALA A 201 -44.38 48.86 -7.88
CA ALA A 201 -42.97 49.25 -7.89
C ALA A 201 -42.24 49.01 -9.23
N MET A 202 -42.90 48.38 -10.20
CA MET A 202 -42.39 48.17 -11.56
C MET A 202 -43.10 49.07 -12.59
N ASP A 203 -44.16 49.78 -12.18
CA ASP A 203 -44.90 50.69 -13.04
C ASP A 203 -44.20 52.06 -13.08
N PRO A 204 -43.69 52.50 -14.26
CA PRO A 204 -42.97 53.77 -14.39
C PRO A 204 -43.84 55.02 -14.23
N ASP A 205 -45.18 54.89 -14.17
CA ASP A 205 -46.12 56.01 -14.03
C ASP A 205 -46.52 56.32 -12.57
N THR A 206 -45.89 55.64 -11.58
CA THR A 206 -46.02 55.86 -10.12
C THR A 206 -44.71 56.33 -9.50
#